data_AF-A0A947JMA7-F1
#
_entry.id   AF-A0A947JMA7-F1
#
_cell.length_a   1.000
_cell.length_b   1.000
_cell.length_c   1.000
_cell.angle_alpha   90.00
_cell.angle_beta   90.00
_cell.angle_gamma   90.00
#
_symmetry.space_group_name_H-M   'P 1'
#
loop_
_entity.id
_entity.type
_entity.pdbx_description
1 polymer ?
#
loop_
_entity_poly.entity_id
_entity_poly.type
_entity_poly.pdbx_seq_one_letter_code
_entity_poly.pdbx_strand_id
1 'polypeptide(L)'
;MTINKKKHSHQKGFTLLELLVVIAIIGLLSSIAVVALQNVRAEARDTKRLADVRQILLALEIYHEQFGEYPVHGFQFNCGVPGHGFSPGGYNYIPGLVTENIMPTLPVDPLYNDAIPHEYCYSYFLYHDPGAYNCDTSRGRFFVLYIKDLETWDGPGQHPSSPGWTCGDYDWVAPYDWATGGWEN
;
A
#
# COMPACT_ATOMS: atom_id res chain seq x y z
N MET A 1 -5.21 -75.22 36.42
CA MET A 1 -5.00 -73.76 36.49
C MET A 1 -3.96 -73.40 35.44
N THR A 2 -4.37 -72.85 34.30
CA THR A 2 -3.50 -72.58 33.14
C THR A 2 -3.04 -71.13 33.17
N ILE A 3 -1.72 -70.90 33.19
CA ILE A 3 -1.12 -69.56 33.24
C ILE A 3 -1.00 -69.02 31.81
N ASN A 4 -1.68 -67.91 31.53
CA ASN A 4 -1.66 -67.25 30.22
C ASN A 4 -0.45 -66.30 30.12
N LYS A 5 0.52 -66.58 29.23
CA LYS A 5 1.69 -65.71 29.01
C LYS A 5 1.31 -64.54 28.09
N LYS A 6 1.20 -63.32 28.64
CA LYS A 6 1.05 -62.10 27.83
C LYS A 6 2.34 -61.84 27.05
N LYS A 7 2.22 -61.70 25.73
CA LYS A 7 3.32 -61.37 24.80
C LYS A 7 3.60 -59.87 24.91
N HIS A 8 4.73 -59.46 25.48
CA HIS A 8 5.13 -58.05 25.49
C HIS A 8 5.53 -57.63 24.07
N SER A 9 4.76 -56.71 23.49
CA SER A 9 5.15 -56.00 22.27
C SER A 9 6.28 -55.03 22.63
N HIS A 10 7.47 -55.19 22.03
CA HIS A 10 8.54 -54.22 22.15
C HIS A 10 8.12 -52.94 21.42
N GLN A 11 7.64 -51.96 22.18
CA GLN A 11 7.46 -50.60 21.68
C GLN A 11 8.84 -50.02 21.39
N LYS A 12 9.12 -49.70 20.12
CA LYS A 12 10.34 -48.99 19.72
C LYS A 12 10.22 -47.55 20.22
N GLY A 13 11.08 -47.15 21.16
CA GLY A 13 11.23 -45.76 21.58
C GLY A 13 12.08 -44.98 20.57
N PHE A 14 11.82 -43.67 20.47
CA PHE A 14 12.67 -42.75 19.70
C PHE A 14 14.06 -42.67 20.34
N THR A 15 15.12 -42.67 19.53
CA THR A 15 16.48 -42.41 20.02
C THR A 15 16.70 -40.90 20.18
N LEU A 16 17.57 -40.52 21.11
CA LEU A 16 17.98 -39.12 21.29
C LEU A 16 18.60 -38.54 20.02
N LEU A 17 19.32 -39.37 19.26
CA LEU A 17 19.94 -38.96 18.00
C LEU A 17 18.89 -38.65 16.93
N GLU A 18 17.86 -39.50 16.80
CA GLU A 18 16.77 -39.26 15.85
C GLU A 18 16.04 -37.95 16.17
N LEU A 19 15.76 -37.68 17.45
CA LEU A 19 15.14 -36.42 17.85
C LEU A 19 16.05 -35.21 17.56
N LEU A 20 17.35 -35.34 17.80
CA LEU A 20 18.34 -34.28 17.55
C LEU A 20 18.45 -33.93 16.06
N VAL A 21 18.47 -34.93 15.18
CA VAL A 21 18.52 -34.70 13.72
C VAL A 21 17.23 -34.02 13.24
N VAL A 22 16.07 -34.41 13.80
CA VAL A 22 14.77 -33.81 13.43
C VAL A 22 14.72 -32.33 13.78
N ILE A 23 15.10 -31.94 15.01
CA ILE A 23 15.08 -30.52 15.40
C ILE A 23 16.11 -29.70 14.60
N ALA A 24 17.26 -30.29 14.24
CA ALA A 24 18.25 -29.63 13.41
C ALA A 24 17.71 -29.34 11.99
N ILE A 25 17.03 -30.30 11.37
CA ILE A 25 16.42 -30.13 10.05
C ILE A 25 15.26 -29.12 10.12
N ILE A 26 14.40 -29.20 11.13
CA ILE A 26 13.30 -28.23 11.34
C ILE A 26 13.87 -26.81 11.52
N GLY A 27 14.93 -26.66 12.33
CA GLY A 27 15.60 -25.39 12.54
C GLY A 27 16.13 -24.79 11.24
N LEU A 28 16.83 -25.60 10.43
CA LEU A 28 17.34 -25.17 9.13
C LEU A 28 16.21 -24.74 8.18
N LEU A 29 15.19 -25.58 7.99
CA LEU A 29 14.07 -25.27 7.10
C LEU A 29 13.27 -24.04 7.57
N SER A 30 13.08 -23.89 8.88
CA SER A 30 12.34 -22.76 9.45
C SER A 30 13.04 -21.42 9.20
N SER A 31 14.38 -21.38 9.26
CA SER A 31 15.14 -20.15 9.01
C SER A 31 14.97 -19.63 7.58
N ILE A 32 15.00 -20.52 6.58
CA ILE A 32 14.81 -20.18 5.17
C ILE A 32 13.36 -19.73 4.93
N ALA A 33 12.39 -20.41 5.56
CA ALA A 33 10.97 -20.09 5.41
C ALA A 33 10.62 -18.68 5.91
N VAL A 34 11.25 -18.19 6.98
CA VAL A 34 10.98 -16.85 7.53
C VAL A 34 11.38 -15.74 6.55
N VAL A 35 12.58 -15.83 5.96
CA VAL A 35 13.07 -14.81 5.01
C VAL A 35 12.18 -14.80 3.75
N ALA A 36 11.85 -15.97 3.22
CA ALA A 36 10.96 -16.07 2.06
C ALA A 36 9.57 -15.44 2.35
N LEU A 37 9.03 -15.65 3.54
CA LEU A 37 7.74 -15.08 3.94
C LEU A 37 7.78 -13.55 4.07
N GLN A 38 8.90 -12.96 4.47
CA GLN A 38 9.04 -11.50 4.54
C GLN A 38 8.93 -10.86 3.16
N ASN A 39 9.63 -11.43 2.17
CA ASN A 39 9.58 -10.93 0.79
C ASN A 39 8.18 -11.04 0.18
N VAL A 40 7.50 -12.19 0.36
CA VAL A 40 6.12 -12.39 -0.12
C VAL A 40 5.15 -11.39 0.49
N ARG A 41 5.34 -11.04 1.77
CA ARG A 41 4.50 -10.04 2.43
C ARG A 41 4.72 -8.64 1.87
N ALA A 42 5.96 -8.26 1.58
CA ALA A 42 6.29 -6.98 0.94
C ALA A 42 5.64 -6.89 -0.45
N GLU A 43 5.80 -7.91 -1.28
CA GLU A 43 5.19 -7.98 -2.61
C GLU A 43 3.65 -7.90 -2.55
N ALA A 44 3.03 -8.60 -1.58
CA ALA A 44 1.59 -8.54 -1.38
C ALA A 44 1.10 -7.14 -0.97
N ARG A 45 1.87 -6.42 -0.15
CA ARG A 45 1.56 -5.04 0.26
C ARG A 45 1.69 -4.09 -0.93
N ASP A 46 2.77 -4.16 -1.69
CA ASP A 46 2.94 -3.35 -2.90
C ASP A 46 1.84 -3.62 -3.93
N THR A 47 1.48 -4.89 -4.15
CA THR A 47 0.37 -5.27 -5.03
C THR A 47 -0.94 -4.65 -4.57
N LYS A 48 -1.21 -4.67 -3.26
CA LYS A 48 -2.37 -4.01 -2.67
C LYS A 48 -2.31 -2.49 -2.89
N ARG A 49 -1.17 -1.85 -2.64
CA ARG A 49 -0.99 -0.40 -2.83
C ARG A 49 -1.25 0.03 -4.27
N LEU A 50 -0.74 -0.72 -5.23
CA LEU A 50 -0.98 -0.50 -6.65
C LEU A 50 -2.44 -0.74 -7.06
N ALA A 51 -3.14 -1.67 -6.43
CA ALA A 51 -4.58 -1.87 -6.66
C ALA A 51 -5.41 -0.72 -6.06
N ASP A 52 -5.07 -0.28 -4.85
CA ASP A 52 -5.74 0.79 -4.13
C ASP A 52 -5.65 2.13 -4.91
N VAL A 53 -4.45 2.51 -5.40
CA VAL A 53 -4.31 3.75 -6.20
C VAL A 53 -5.08 3.71 -7.52
N ARG A 54 -5.22 2.53 -8.14
CA ARG A 54 -6.04 2.38 -9.35
C ARG A 54 -7.52 2.54 -9.07
N GLN A 55 -8.00 2.04 -7.92
CA GLN A 55 -9.37 2.26 -7.49
C GLN A 55 -9.64 3.73 -7.19
N ILE A 56 -8.69 4.42 -6.54
CA ILE A 56 -8.79 5.86 -6.30
C ILE A 56 -8.82 6.62 -7.62
N LEU A 57 -7.92 6.30 -8.57
CA LEU A 57 -7.91 6.95 -9.88
C LEU A 57 -9.24 6.79 -10.61
N LEU A 58 -9.81 5.58 -10.64
CA LEU A 58 -11.12 5.35 -11.23
C LEU A 58 -12.21 6.18 -10.53
N ALA A 59 -12.18 6.26 -9.20
CA ALA A 59 -13.13 7.06 -8.44
C ALA A 59 -12.98 8.56 -8.69
N LEU A 60 -11.75 9.05 -8.92
CA LEU A 60 -11.48 10.43 -9.31
C LEU A 60 -12.10 10.75 -10.67
N GLU A 61 -11.94 9.86 -11.66
CA GLU A 61 -12.58 10.04 -12.97
C GLU A 61 -14.11 10.03 -12.87
N ILE A 62 -14.68 9.11 -12.09
CA ILE A 62 -16.13 9.08 -11.84
C ILE A 62 -16.62 10.37 -11.19
N TYR A 63 -15.84 10.92 -10.24
CA TYR A 63 -16.18 12.20 -9.60
C TYR A 63 -16.14 13.33 -10.62
N HIS A 64 -15.08 13.40 -11.43
CA HIS A 64 -14.94 14.43 -12.48
C HIS A 64 -16.06 14.35 -13.51
N GLU A 65 -16.44 13.15 -13.97
CA GLU A 65 -17.57 12.96 -14.88
C GLU A 65 -18.91 13.44 -14.29
N GLN A 66 -19.11 13.32 -12.97
CA GLN A 66 -20.36 13.71 -12.30
C GLN A 66 -20.42 15.20 -11.94
N PHE A 67 -19.30 15.79 -11.49
CA PHE A 67 -19.27 17.13 -10.91
C PHE A 67 -18.57 18.16 -11.81
N GLY A 68 -17.88 17.72 -12.87
CA GLY A 68 -17.13 18.58 -13.79
C GLY A 68 -15.84 19.17 -13.20
N GLU A 69 -15.45 18.71 -12.02
CA GLU A 69 -14.22 19.09 -11.33
C GLU A 69 -13.68 17.90 -10.54
N TYR A 70 -12.39 17.89 -10.25
CA TYR A 70 -11.82 16.87 -9.36
C TYR A 70 -12.07 17.26 -7.89
N PRO A 71 -12.21 16.27 -6.98
CA PRO A 71 -12.48 16.56 -5.59
C PRO A 71 -11.32 17.32 -4.95
N VAL A 72 -11.62 18.27 -4.07
CA VAL A 72 -10.57 18.92 -3.28
C VAL A 72 -9.89 17.90 -2.38
N HIS A 73 -8.57 18.01 -2.26
CA HIS A 73 -7.81 17.23 -1.30
C HIS A 73 -8.19 17.65 0.13
N GLY A 74 -8.14 16.71 1.08
CA GLY A 74 -8.41 16.98 2.48
C GLY A 74 -7.30 17.83 3.14
N PHE A 75 -7.61 18.43 4.29
CA PHE A 75 -6.67 19.28 5.06
C PHE A 75 -5.47 18.53 5.67
N GLN A 76 -5.35 17.23 5.42
CA GLN A 76 -4.29 16.39 5.95
C GLN A 76 -3.14 16.39 4.93
N PHE A 77 -2.28 17.40 5.04
CA PHE A 77 -1.10 17.64 4.18
C PHE A 77 -0.08 16.49 4.16
N ASN A 78 -0.32 15.43 4.90
CA ASN A 78 0.55 14.28 4.95
C ASN A 78 -0.30 13.11 5.43
N CYS A 79 -0.35 12.03 4.65
CA CYS A 79 -0.72 10.70 5.07
C CYS A 79 -1.79 10.63 6.17
N GLY A 80 -3.05 10.96 5.85
CA GLY A 80 -4.19 10.53 6.67
C GLY A 80 -3.98 10.67 8.19
N VAL A 81 -3.61 11.84 8.74
CA VAL A 81 -3.34 11.95 10.18
C VAL A 81 -4.62 11.74 11.01
N PRO A 82 -4.66 10.81 11.98
CA PRO A 82 -5.57 10.89 13.10
C PRO A 82 -4.98 11.90 14.09
N GLY A 83 -5.58 13.08 14.19
CA GLY A 83 -5.21 14.02 15.27
C GLY A 83 -5.34 15.51 14.99
N HIS A 84 -5.54 15.95 13.75
CA HIS A 84 -5.84 17.36 13.44
C HIS A 84 -7.17 17.47 12.70
N GLY A 85 -8.25 17.63 13.49
CA GLY A 85 -9.62 17.75 13.01
C GLY A 85 -10.33 16.41 12.90
N PHE A 86 -11.07 16.05 13.94
CA PHE A 86 -12.01 14.92 13.91
C PHE A 86 -13.09 15.17 12.84
N SER A 87 -12.99 14.52 11.69
CA SER A 87 -14.18 14.10 10.98
C SER A 87 -14.61 12.75 11.55
N PRO A 88 -15.84 12.60 12.06
CA PRO A 88 -16.38 11.30 12.42
C PRO A 88 -16.61 10.52 11.12
N GLY A 89 -15.64 9.69 10.72
CA GLY A 89 -15.73 8.95 9.45
C GLY A 89 -14.44 8.35 8.88
N GLY A 90 -13.27 8.51 9.51
CA GLY A 90 -12.03 7.91 9.02
C GLY A 90 -11.19 8.81 8.09
N TYR A 91 -10.11 8.23 7.56
CA TYR A 91 -9.03 8.87 6.79
C TYR A 91 -9.53 9.51 5.49
N ASN A 92 -9.97 10.75 5.54
CA ASN A 92 -10.58 11.42 4.39
C ASN A 92 -9.61 12.38 3.70
N TYR A 93 -8.56 11.83 3.08
CA TYR A 93 -7.60 12.61 2.26
C TYR A 93 -8.18 13.05 0.91
N ILE A 94 -9.29 12.44 0.48
CA ILE A 94 -10.11 12.89 -0.65
C ILE A 94 -11.59 12.87 -0.23
N PRO A 95 -12.03 13.82 0.62
CA PRO A 95 -13.33 13.74 1.27
C PRO A 95 -14.49 13.65 0.26
N GLY A 96 -14.39 14.33 -0.88
CA GLY A 96 -15.41 14.32 -1.94
C GLY A 96 -15.78 12.90 -2.42
N LEU A 97 -14.82 11.97 -2.48
CA LEU A 97 -15.11 10.61 -2.95
C LEU A 97 -16.00 9.83 -1.96
N VAL A 98 -15.92 10.14 -0.67
CA VAL A 98 -16.70 9.48 0.37
C VAL A 98 -18.03 10.20 0.59
N THR A 99 -18.01 11.54 0.65
CA THR A 99 -19.22 12.33 0.89
C THR A 99 -20.24 12.20 -0.24
N GLU A 100 -19.75 12.07 -1.48
CA GLU A 100 -20.59 11.87 -2.67
C GLU A 100 -20.89 10.39 -2.94
N ASN A 101 -20.57 9.49 -2.01
CA ASN A 101 -20.87 8.06 -2.09
C ASN A 101 -20.30 7.36 -3.35
N ILE A 102 -19.19 7.86 -3.89
CA ILE A 102 -18.45 7.23 -4.98
C ILE A 102 -17.59 6.08 -4.44
N MET A 103 -17.03 6.24 -3.25
CA MET A 103 -16.37 5.17 -2.50
C MET A 103 -16.91 5.09 -1.07
N PRO A 104 -17.10 3.88 -0.53
CA PRO A 104 -17.59 3.73 0.85
C PRO A 104 -16.54 4.15 1.89
N THR A 105 -15.27 3.90 1.62
CA THR A 105 -14.13 4.29 2.45
C THR A 105 -12.89 4.44 1.58
N LEU A 106 -12.01 5.38 1.90
CA LEU A 106 -10.73 5.49 1.22
C LEU A 106 -9.77 4.39 1.67
N PRO A 107 -8.95 3.82 0.75
CA PRO A 107 -7.92 2.87 1.11
C PRO A 107 -6.88 3.47 2.06
N VAL A 108 -6.36 2.62 2.94
CA VAL A 108 -5.27 2.92 3.88
C VAL A 108 -4.11 1.99 3.60
N ASP A 109 -2.90 2.53 3.68
CA ASP A 109 -1.67 1.78 3.43
C ASP A 109 -1.53 0.60 4.43
N PRO A 110 -1.12 -0.60 3.99
CA PRO A 110 -0.99 -1.75 4.90
C PRO A 110 0.06 -1.60 6.01
N LEU A 111 1.07 -0.73 5.82
CA LEU A 111 2.10 -0.46 6.84
C LEU A 111 1.78 0.76 7.71
N TYR A 112 0.70 1.48 7.39
CA TYR A 112 0.27 2.63 8.16
C TYR A 112 0.10 2.25 9.64
N ASN A 113 0.70 3.06 10.52
CA ASN A 113 0.50 2.99 11.96
C ASN A 113 0.61 4.39 12.57
N ASP A 114 -0.07 4.60 13.70
CA ASP A 114 -0.15 5.90 14.36
C ASP A 114 1.20 6.37 14.96
N ALA A 115 2.21 5.51 15.02
CA ALA A 115 3.53 5.83 15.56
C ALA A 115 4.49 6.41 14.50
N ILE A 116 4.30 6.10 13.21
CA ILE A 116 5.08 6.64 12.09
C ILE A 116 4.13 7.05 10.95
N PRO A 117 3.40 8.16 11.11
CA PRO A 117 2.30 8.49 10.21
C PRO A 117 2.74 8.95 8.81
N HIS A 118 4.02 9.24 8.56
CA HIS A 118 4.47 9.92 7.35
C HIS A 118 5.32 9.07 6.38
N GLU A 119 5.55 7.79 6.71
CA GLU A 119 6.47 6.94 5.95
C GLU A 119 5.76 6.12 4.86
N TYR A 120 4.52 5.67 5.10
CA TYR A 120 3.78 4.83 4.15
C TYR A 120 2.35 5.33 3.95
N CYS A 121 2.07 5.97 2.81
CA CYS A 121 0.73 6.49 2.51
C CYS A 121 0.44 6.73 1.02
N TYR A 122 -0.86 6.86 0.72
CA TYR A 122 -1.38 7.40 -0.55
C TYR A 122 -1.50 8.92 -0.43
N SER A 123 -0.98 9.66 -1.41
CA SER A 123 -1.04 11.13 -1.42
C SER A 123 -1.78 11.63 -2.65
N TYR A 124 -2.76 12.51 -2.42
CA TYR A 124 -3.54 13.15 -3.47
C TYR A 124 -3.57 14.67 -3.24
N PHE A 125 -3.28 15.44 -4.28
CA PHE A 125 -3.34 16.89 -4.25
C PHE A 125 -4.03 17.44 -5.50
N LEU A 126 -4.95 18.38 -5.28
CA LEU A 126 -5.55 19.20 -6.33
C LEU A 126 -4.91 20.59 -6.30
N TYR A 127 -4.14 20.91 -7.32
CA TYR A 127 -3.48 22.20 -7.48
C TYR A 127 -4.43 23.20 -8.12
N HIS A 128 -4.76 24.23 -7.35
CA HIS A 128 -5.66 25.30 -7.79
C HIS A 128 -4.93 26.37 -8.61
N ASP A 129 -3.63 26.52 -8.40
CA ASP A 129 -2.79 27.41 -9.20
C ASP A 129 -2.30 26.64 -10.44
N PRO A 130 -2.79 26.99 -11.64
CA PRO A 130 -2.41 26.30 -12.87
C PRO A 130 -0.95 26.55 -13.28
N GLY A 131 -0.27 27.52 -12.66
CA GLY A 131 1.16 27.80 -12.86
C GLY A 131 2.09 27.15 -11.84
N ALA A 132 1.56 26.39 -10.87
CA ALA A 132 2.36 25.68 -9.88
C ALA A 132 3.39 24.78 -10.59
N TYR A 133 4.64 24.70 -10.09
CA TYR A 133 5.69 23.86 -10.68
C TYR A 133 5.98 24.11 -12.18
N ASN A 134 5.77 25.36 -12.66
CA ASN A 134 5.91 25.75 -14.07
C ASN A 134 4.96 25.02 -15.03
N CYS A 135 3.82 24.57 -14.51
CA CYS A 135 2.73 24.00 -15.28
C CYS A 135 2.14 24.99 -16.30
N ASP A 136 1.58 24.45 -17.39
CA ASP A 136 0.93 25.24 -18.44
C ASP A 136 -0.36 25.89 -17.90
N THR A 137 -0.31 27.20 -17.68
CA THR A 137 -1.43 27.97 -17.14
C THR A 137 -2.70 27.92 -18.01
N SER A 138 -2.57 27.57 -19.30
CA SER A 138 -3.73 27.48 -20.21
C SER A 138 -4.58 26.22 -19.98
N ARG A 139 -4.02 25.21 -19.30
CA ARG A 139 -4.68 23.92 -19.04
C ARG A 139 -5.45 23.84 -17.72
N GLY A 140 -5.45 24.92 -16.94
CA GLY A 140 -6.25 25.00 -15.72
C GLY A 140 -5.68 24.18 -14.56
N ARG A 141 -6.56 23.81 -13.61
CA ARG A 141 -6.18 23.05 -12.42
C ARG A 141 -5.72 21.64 -12.83
N PHE A 142 -4.89 21.03 -11.99
CA PHE A 142 -4.48 19.66 -12.17
C PHE A 142 -4.42 18.93 -10.83
N PHE A 143 -4.59 17.63 -10.87
CA PHE A 143 -4.38 16.78 -9.71
C PHE A 143 -3.12 15.93 -9.87
N VAL A 144 -2.57 15.49 -8.74
CA VAL A 144 -1.50 14.51 -8.67
C VAL A 144 -1.85 13.49 -7.60
N LEU A 145 -1.72 12.21 -7.93
CA LEU A 145 -1.85 11.06 -7.04
C LEU A 145 -0.55 10.27 -7.08
N TYR A 146 0.06 10.01 -5.92
CA TYR A 146 1.34 9.30 -5.86
C TYR A 146 1.49 8.45 -4.58
N ILE A 147 2.42 7.51 -4.64
CA ILE A 147 2.92 6.70 -3.53
C ILE A 147 4.45 6.72 -3.51
N LYS A 148 5.01 6.52 -2.32
CA LYS A 148 6.45 6.42 -2.07
C LYS A 148 6.78 5.09 -1.40
N ASP A 149 8.05 4.72 -1.46
CA ASP A 149 8.64 3.64 -0.68
C ASP A 149 7.88 2.31 -0.90
N LEU A 150 7.70 1.91 -2.17
CA LEU A 150 7.29 0.56 -2.55
C LEU A 150 8.40 -0.41 -2.12
N GLU A 151 8.04 -1.38 -1.27
CA GLU A 151 9.02 -2.17 -0.53
C GLU A 151 9.86 -3.12 -1.40
N THR A 152 9.35 -3.45 -2.58
CA THR A 152 9.99 -4.34 -3.55
C THR A 152 10.61 -3.58 -4.72
N TRP A 153 10.50 -2.24 -4.73
CA TRP A 153 11.02 -1.40 -5.81
C TRP A 153 12.27 -0.65 -5.37
N ASP A 154 13.44 -1.16 -5.77
CA ASP A 154 14.74 -0.50 -5.60
C ASP A 154 15.28 0.10 -6.93
N GLY A 155 14.41 0.25 -7.93
CA GLY A 155 14.81 0.64 -9.28
C GLY A 155 15.12 2.15 -9.40
N PRO A 156 16.04 2.55 -10.30
CA PRO A 156 16.22 3.96 -10.61
C PRO A 156 14.99 4.50 -11.36
N GLY A 157 14.25 5.40 -10.71
CA GLY A 157 13.09 6.07 -11.30
C GLY A 157 11.79 5.30 -11.13
N GLN A 158 10.95 5.36 -12.16
CA GLN A 158 9.55 5.00 -12.11
C GLN A 158 9.27 3.50 -12.02
N HIS A 159 8.38 3.08 -11.11
CA HIS A 159 7.85 1.72 -11.12
C HIS A 159 7.10 1.44 -12.46
N PRO A 160 7.29 0.28 -13.13
CA PRO A 160 6.79 0.03 -14.49
C PRO A 160 5.26 0.15 -14.67
N SER A 161 4.51 0.00 -13.58
CA SER A 161 3.05 0.14 -13.57
C SER A 161 2.56 1.57 -13.40
N SER A 162 3.47 2.53 -13.21
CA SER A 162 3.15 3.92 -13.01
C SER A 162 2.93 4.60 -14.36
N PRO A 163 1.77 5.24 -14.57
CA PRO A 163 1.49 5.97 -15.81
C PRO A 163 2.43 7.15 -16.01
N GLY A 164 2.85 7.75 -14.91
CA GLY A 164 3.70 8.93 -14.88
C GLY A 164 2.92 10.20 -15.10
N TRP A 165 3.47 11.28 -14.57
CA TRP A 165 2.91 12.60 -14.76
C TRP A 165 4.02 13.62 -14.80
N THR A 166 3.95 14.49 -15.79
CA THR A 166 4.86 15.61 -15.94
C THR A 166 4.04 16.86 -16.16
N CYS A 167 4.50 17.95 -15.58
CA CYS A 167 3.84 19.23 -15.71
C CYS A 167 4.90 20.33 -15.83
N GLY A 168 4.93 20.99 -17.00
CA GLY A 168 6.05 21.85 -17.36
C GLY A 168 7.36 21.06 -17.38
N ASP A 169 8.34 21.54 -16.62
CA ASP A 169 9.65 20.89 -16.44
C ASP A 169 9.70 19.96 -15.22
N TYR A 170 8.62 19.88 -14.44
CA TYR A 170 8.58 19.07 -13.23
C TYR A 170 8.06 17.66 -13.51
N ASP A 171 8.93 16.68 -13.28
CA ASP A 171 8.59 15.26 -13.33
C ASP A 171 8.12 14.80 -11.93
N TRP A 172 6.82 14.51 -11.82
CA TRP A 172 6.22 14.03 -10.57
C TRP A 172 6.59 12.59 -10.25
N VAL A 173 7.23 11.91 -11.18
CA VAL A 173 7.68 10.53 -11.01
C VAL A 173 9.09 10.47 -10.46
N ALA A 174 9.95 11.43 -10.78
CA ALA A 174 11.32 11.44 -10.30
C ALA A 174 11.47 11.32 -8.76
N PRO A 175 10.64 11.98 -7.93
CA PRO A 175 10.73 11.84 -6.47
C PRO A 175 9.93 10.66 -5.89
N TYR A 176 9.11 9.95 -6.68
CA TYR A 176 8.11 9.00 -6.18
C TYR A 176 8.13 7.68 -6.96
N ASP A 177 8.00 6.54 -6.27
CA ASP A 177 8.05 5.24 -6.94
C ASP A 177 6.89 5.03 -7.92
N TRP A 178 5.73 5.62 -7.63
CA TRP A 178 4.60 5.62 -8.54
C TRP A 178 3.83 6.94 -8.41
N ALA A 179 3.56 7.58 -9.53
CA ALA A 179 2.76 8.79 -9.62
C ALA A 179 1.89 8.79 -10.88
N THR A 180 0.77 9.51 -10.80
CA THR A 180 -0.10 9.85 -11.91
C THR A 180 -0.71 11.23 -11.66
N GLY A 181 -1.25 11.83 -12.70
CA GLY A 181 -1.94 13.10 -12.60
C GLY A 181 -2.81 13.33 -13.82
N GLY A 182 -3.55 14.42 -13.78
CA GLY A 182 -4.47 14.79 -14.85
C GLY A 182 -4.81 16.26 -14.76
N TRP A 183 -5.07 16.85 -15.91
CA TRP A 183 -5.68 18.18 -16.00
C TRP A 183 -7.17 18.06 -15.74
N GLU A 184 -7.76 19.09 -15.15
CA GLU A 184 -9.20 19.13 -14.91
C GLU A 184 -10.02 19.49 -16.16
N ASN A 185 -9.40 20.10 -17.17
CA ASN A 185 -10.06 20.64 -18.35
C ASN A 185 -10.46 19.59 -19.40
#